data_AF-A0A396RPW1-F1
#
_entry.id   AF-A0A396RPW1-F1
#
_cell.length_a   1.000
_cell.length_b   1.000
_cell.length_c   1.000
_cell.angle_alpha   90.00
_cell.angle_beta   90.00
_cell.angle_gamma   90.00
#
_symmetry.space_group_name_H-M   'P 1'
#
loop_
_entity.id
_entity.type
_entity.pdbx_description
1 polymer ?
#
loop_
_entity_poly.entity_id
_entity_poly.type
_entity_poly.pdbx_seq_one_letter_code
_entity_poly.pdbx_strand_id
1 'polypeptide(L)'
;MIRRHLSAIAAAVLLGGASLPAFAAEDLPRRAWLGARLSPAPAGGFRVDRVEPGQTADRMGMRVGDVLIDDYPPNGRPPIAGADLTLRVKRGDRTLALKGKAVARPRESYAGGVTRYGSVDFGGGRLRDILVLPEGVEEPPIVFLIQGYTCTTIESPNPENIHRRVGADLIAAGIGYYRVEKPGVGDSSGGMPCTEMDFTTELDAFRAAYRHLTGELGVPTGRIIMLGHSMGGIQAPLLAAERPPRGIAVYGTVVRNWADYMHDLGTFQEFMLNGADPVKEYAEAQAAREAMRRFYFGGEMPARIAATSPALAAAARDAFGTDSSEQVFGRHARFWQQIAAIDLVKAWADTKSRVLSLYGESDVIALFDEDQRLIADIVNHYRPGTARYVGVPDTGHGMELTGSRAEIRARKGAPLAEPEPFNPAVTAQLVAWIKDTMKAPAAS
;
A
#
# COMPACT_ATOMS: atom_id res chain seq x y z
N MET A 1 17.04 73.91 -22.84
CA MET A 1 17.23 72.62 -23.56
C MET A 1 18.34 71.85 -22.84
N ILE A 2 17.96 70.85 -22.05
CA ILE A 2 18.84 70.07 -21.18
C ILE A 2 18.87 68.65 -21.78
N ARG A 3 20.04 68.16 -22.20
CA ARG A 3 20.25 66.74 -22.53
C ARG A 3 21.12 66.10 -21.45
N ARG A 4 20.49 65.26 -20.63
CA ARG A 4 21.13 64.34 -19.69
C ARG A 4 21.50 63.06 -20.43
N HIS A 5 22.74 62.60 -20.24
CA HIS A 5 23.16 61.23 -20.56
C HIS A 5 22.55 60.28 -19.52
N LEU A 6 21.82 59.27 -19.99
CA LEU A 6 21.35 58.13 -19.20
C LEU A 6 22.17 56.90 -19.62
N SER A 7 22.94 56.37 -18.68
CA SER A 7 23.62 55.09 -18.78
C SER A 7 22.58 53.96 -18.80
N ALA A 8 22.64 53.10 -19.81
CA ALA A 8 21.83 51.89 -19.88
C ALA A 8 22.47 50.80 -19.00
N ILE A 9 21.78 50.43 -17.92
CA ILE A 9 22.06 49.21 -17.16
C ILE A 9 21.31 48.09 -17.87
N ALA A 10 22.04 47.16 -18.48
CA ALA A 10 21.49 45.90 -18.98
C ALA A 10 21.21 44.98 -17.77
N ALA A 11 19.94 44.83 -17.41
CA ALA A 11 19.52 43.81 -16.46
C ALA A 11 19.50 42.45 -17.17
N ALA A 12 20.44 41.59 -16.81
CA ALA A 12 20.41 40.18 -17.19
C ALA A 12 19.25 39.50 -16.44
N VAL A 13 18.20 39.14 -17.16
CA VAL A 13 17.15 38.27 -16.66
C VAL A 13 17.72 36.85 -16.61
N LEU A 14 18.19 36.44 -15.43
CA LEU A 14 18.45 35.05 -15.12
C LEU A 14 17.09 34.35 -14.95
N LEU A 15 16.68 33.62 -15.99
CA LEU A 15 15.64 32.59 -15.91
C LEU A 15 16.15 31.48 -14.99
N GLY A 16 16.01 31.66 -13.68
CA GLY A 16 16.21 30.62 -12.69
C GLY A 16 15.06 29.63 -12.76
N GLY A 17 15.11 28.69 -13.70
CA GLY A 17 14.31 27.47 -13.60
C GLY A 17 14.75 26.74 -12.33
N ALA A 18 13.84 26.58 -11.39
CA ALA A 18 14.08 25.80 -10.18
C ALA A 18 14.21 24.31 -10.58
N SER A 19 15.41 23.91 -11.01
CA SER A 19 15.76 22.50 -11.12
C SER A 19 15.67 21.92 -9.72
N LEU A 20 14.81 20.91 -9.52
CA LEU A 20 14.80 20.10 -8.30
C LEU A 20 16.25 19.72 -7.96
N PRO A 21 16.66 19.80 -6.67
CA PRO A 21 17.99 19.37 -6.27
C PRO A 21 18.26 17.95 -6.79
N ALA A 22 19.51 17.69 -7.17
CA ALA A 22 19.92 16.39 -7.66
C ALA A 22 19.50 15.32 -6.64
N PHE A 23 18.73 14.32 -7.09
CA PHE A 23 18.47 13.11 -6.30
C PHE A 23 19.81 12.58 -5.81
N ALA A 24 19.94 12.31 -4.51
CA ALA A 24 21.10 11.63 -3.97
C ALA A 24 21.31 10.32 -4.75
N ALA A 25 22.58 9.96 -4.98
CA ALA A 25 22.95 8.78 -5.73
C ALA A 25 22.29 7.51 -5.14
N GLU A 26 22.05 6.54 -6.02
CA GLU A 26 21.32 5.32 -5.72
C GLU A 26 22.12 4.40 -4.78
N ASP A 27 22.03 4.64 -3.47
CA ASP A 27 22.91 3.98 -2.49
C ASP A 27 22.37 2.64 -1.95
N LEU A 28 21.14 2.29 -2.26
CA LEU A 28 20.55 1.02 -1.86
C LEU A 28 20.77 -0.04 -2.96
N PRO A 29 21.40 -1.18 -2.65
CA PRO A 29 21.62 -2.24 -3.62
C PRO A 29 20.29 -2.89 -4.03
N ARG A 30 20.14 -3.15 -5.34
CA ARG A 30 18.96 -3.83 -5.89
C ARG A 30 18.83 -5.24 -5.32
N ARG A 31 17.66 -5.55 -4.78
CA ARG A 31 17.31 -6.92 -4.40
C ARG A 31 16.87 -7.73 -5.60
N ALA A 32 17.09 -9.03 -5.48
CA ALA A 32 16.70 -9.97 -6.49
C ALA A 32 15.18 -10.17 -6.52
N TRP A 33 14.68 -10.52 -7.69
CA TRP A 33 13.33 -11.03 -7.87
C TRP A 33 13.40 -12.44 -8.44
N LEU A 34 12.59 -13.35 -7.88
CA LEU A 34 12.56 -14.72 -8.38
C LEU A 34 12.10 -14.74 -9.83
N GLY A 35 11.13 -13.90 -10.19
CA GLY A 35 10.52 -13.92 -11.51
C GLY A 35 9.78 -15.23 -11.77
N ALA A 36 9.04 -15.74 -10.78
CA ALA A 36 8.17 -16.88 -10.93
C ALA A 36 6.84 -16.63 -10.20
N ARG A 37 5.74 -17.08 -10.80
CA ARG A 37 4.43 -17.17 -10.12
C ARG A 37 4.36 -18.51 -9.42
N LEU A 38 4.03 -18.48 -8.15
CA LEU A 38 4.01 -19.61 -7.25
C LEU A 38 2.61 -19.79 -6.66
N SER A 39 2.13 -21.02 -6.62
CA SER A 39 0.90 -21.40 -5.89
C SER A 39 1.21 -22.49 -4.86
N PRO A 40 0.48 -22.58 -3.73
CA PRO A 40 0.64 -23.69 -2.79
C PRO A 40 0.52 -25.05 -3.48
N ALA A 41 1.45 -25.96 -3.21
CA ALA A 41 1.40 -27.33 -3.70
C ALA A 41 0.73 -28.25 -2.65
N PRO A 42 -0.12 -29.22 -3.07
CA PRO A 42 -0.84 -30.10 -2.12
C PRO A 42 0.05 -30.89 -1.16
N ALA A 43 1.27 -31.24 -1.59
CA ALA A 43 2.23 -32.00 -0.79
C ALA A 43 3.24 -31.12 -0.04
N GLY A 44 2.96 -29.81 0.10
CA GLY A 44 3.87 -28.83 0.66
C GLY A 44 4.80 -28.21 -0.39
N GLY A 45 5.32 -27.02 -0.06
CA GLY A 45 6.08 -26.18 -0.99
C GLY A 45 5.18 -25.41 -1.97
N PHE A 46 5.79 -24.87 -3.02
CA PHE A 46 5.12 -24.00 -3.99
C PHE A 46 5.32 -24.47 -5.42
N ARG A 47 4.21 -24.77 -6.12
CA ARG A 47 4.21 -25.09 -7.54
C ARG A 47 4.50 -23.84 -8.36
N VAL A 48 5.39 -23.96 -9.34
CA VAL A 48 5.71 -22.94 -10.32
C VAL A 48 4.65 -22.95 -11.41
N ASP A 49 3.82 -21.92 -11.48
CA ASP A 49 2.78 -21.77 -12.51
C ASP A 49 3.27 -20.97 -13.72
N ARG A 50 4.24 -20.07 -13.50
CA ARG A 50 4.85 -19.24 -14.55
C ARG A 50 6.29 -18.89 -14.18
N VAL A 51 7.13 -18.77 -15.19
CA VAL A 51 8.52 -18.29 -15.09
C VAL A 51 8.67 -17.10 -16.03
N GLU A 52 9.20 -15.99 -15.51
CA GLU A 52 9.45 -14.78 -16.29
C GLU A 52 10.81 -14.85 -16.99
N PRO A 53 10.85 -14.69 -18.33
CA PRO A 53 12.10 -14.75 -19.08
C PRO A 53 13.17 -13.78 -18.56
N GLY A 54 14.41 -14.28 -18.48
CA GLY A 54 15.58 -13.52 -18.08
C GLY A 54 15.73 -13.25 -16.58
N GLN A 55 14.74 -13.63 -15.75
CA GLN A 55 14.76 -13.45 -14.29
C GLN A 55 15.45 -14.62 -13.56
N THR A 56 15.58 -14.54 -12.23
CA THR A 56 16.33 -15.50 -11.42
C THR A 56 15.92 -16.95 -11.67
N ALA A 57 14.61 -17.24 -11.62
CA ALA A 57 14.07 -18.58 -11.84
C ALA A 57 14.41 -19.13 -13.24
N ASP A 58 14.21 -18.32 -14.28
CA ASP A 58 14.55 -18.68 -15.66
C ASP A 58 16.04 -18.98 -15.81
N ARG A 59 16.91 -18.09 -15.32
CA ARG A 59 18.37 -18.26 -15.41
C ARG A 59 18.90 -19.45 -14.60
N MET A 60 18.20 -19.84 -13.54
CA MET A 60 18.50 -21.04 -12.76
C MET A 60 17.92 -22.31 -13.39
N GLY A 61 17.14 -22.20 -14.46
CA GLY A 61 16.54 -23.33 -15.17
C GLY A 61 15.30 -23.91 -14.48
N MET A 62 14.61 -23.11 -13.65
CA MET A 62 13.30 -23.45 -13.08
C MET A 62 12.25 -23.51 -14.19
N ARG A 63 11.29 -24.44 -14.08
CA ARG A 63 10.27 -24.71 -15.11
C ARG A 63 8.88 -24.71 -14.50
N VAL A 64 7.88 -24.38 -15.33
CA VAL A 64 6.47 -24.58 -14.98
C VAL A 64 6.25 -26.05 -14.60
N GLY A 65 5.56 -26.27 -13.48
CA GLY A 65 5.30 -27.58 -12.89
C GLY A 65 6.36 -28.05 -11.88
N ASP A 66 7.51 -27.37 -11.75
CA ASP A 66 8.42 -27.60 -10.63
C ASP A 66 7.71 -27.25 -9.30
N VAL A 67 8.05 -27.95 -8.23
CA VAL A 67 7.63 -27.59 -6.87
C VAL A 67 8.85 -27.10 -6.10
N LEU A 68 8.90 -25.80 -5.80
CA LEU A 68 9.89 -25.19 -4.93
C LEU A 68 9.67 -25.69 -3.50
N ILE A 69 10.68 -26.33 -2.92
CA ILE A 69 10.62 -26.92 -1.59
C ILE A 69 11.50 -26.19 -0.56
N ASP A 70 12.30 -25.22 -1.02
CA ASP A 70 13.02 -24.29 -0.14
C ASP A 70 12.16 -23.07 0.17
N ASP A 71 12.43 -22.44 1.31
CA ASP A 71 11.87 -21.13 1.63
C ASP A 71 12.45 -20.08 0.69
N TYR A 72 11.55 -19.38 -0.02
CA TYR A 72 11.91 -18.21 -0.80
C TYR A 72 10.99 -17.03 -0.48
N PRO A 73 11.54 -15.84 -0.19
CA PRO A 73 12.97 -15.57 -0.10
C PRO A 73 13.65 -16.20 1.14
N PRO A 74 14.94 -16.55 1.07
CA PRO A 74 15.66 -17.12 2.22
C PRO A 74 15.64 -16.15 3.40
N ASN A 75 15.39 -16.65 4.61
CA ASN A 75 15.24 -15.84 5.83
C ASN A 75 14.22 -14.69 5.69
N GLY A 76 13.21 -14.86 4.85
CA GLY A 76 12.17 -13.84 4.62
C GLY A 76 12.64 -12.62 3.82
N ARG A 77 13.84 -12.63 3.24
CA ARG A 77 14.36 -11.45 2.51
C ARG A 77 15.13 -11.80 1.23
N PRO A 78 14.73 -11.24 0.06
CA PRO A 78 15.40 -11.61 -1.19
C PRO A 78 16.89 -11.24 -1.14
N PRO A 79 17.79 -12.05 -1.72
CA PRO A 79 19.21 -11.75 -1.74
C PRO A 79 19.50 -10.48 -2.57
N ILE A 80 20.69 -9.90 -2.38
CA ILE A 80 21.17 -8.84 -3.27
C ILE A 80 21.42 -9.41 -4.67
N ALA A 81 21.10 -8.65 -5.71
CA ALA A 81 21.38 -9.04 -7.08
C ALA A 81 22.87 -9.38 -7.27
N GLY A 82 23.16 -10.44 -8.02
CA GLY A 82 24.50 -10.98 -8.22
C GLY A 82 25.00 -11.93 -7.12
N ALA A 83 24.26 -12.10 -6.02
CA ALA A 83 24.55 -13.13 -5.04
C ALA A 83 24.38 -14.54 -5.63
N ASP A 84 25.18 -15.48 -5.16
CA ASP A 84 24.97 -16.90 -5.44
C ASP A 84 23.70 -17.38 -4.73
N LEU A 85 22.84 -18.06 -5.48
CA LEU A 85 21.60 -18.63 -4.98
C LEU A 85 21.53 -20.10 -5.38
N THR A 86 21.15 -20.94 -4.41
CA THR A 86 20.79 -22.34 -4.64
C THR A 86 19.36 -22.54 -4.15
N LEU A 87 18.49 -23.08 -5.01
CA LEU A 87 17.12 -23.44 -4.66
C LEU A 87 16.86 -24.89 -5.04
N ARG A 88 16.23 -25.63 -4.14
CA ARG A 88 15.79 -27.00 -4.36
C ARG A 88 14.37 -27.02 -4.90
N VAL A 89 14.18 -27.75 -6.00
CA VAL A 89 12.86 -28.00 -6.59
C VAL A 89 12.65 -29.49 -6.78
N LYS A 90 11.40 -29.93 -6.66
CA LYS A 90 10.95 -31.24 -7.12
C LYS A 90 10.44 -31.12 -8.55
N ARG A 91 11.06 -31.87 -9.47
CA ARG A 91 10.68 -31.97 -10.89
C ARG A 91 10.32 -33.42 -11.21
N GLY A 92 9.02 -33.72 -11.26
CA GLY A 92 8.54 -35.10 -11.21
C GLY A 92 8.97 -35.75 -9.90
N ASP A 93 9.59 -36.93 -9.95
CA ASP A 93 10.06 -37.64 -8.76
C ASP A 93 11.48 -37.26 -8.30
N ARG A 94 12.14 -36.34 -9.02
CA ARG A 94 13.53 -35.95 -8.72
C ARG A 94 13.59 -34.63 -7.98
N THR A 95 14.44 -34.58 -6.95
CA THR A 95 14.86 -33.33 -6.31
C THR A 95 16.10 -32.80 -7.02
N LEU A 96 16.03 -31.55 -7.50
CA LEU A 96 17.12 -30.87 -8.21
C LEU A 96 17.55 -29.65 -7.38
N ALA A 97 18.87 -29.47 -7.24
CA ALA A 97 19.44 -28.22 -6.72
C ALA A 97 19.77 -27.30 -7.90
N LEU A 98 18.94 -26.29 -8.12
CA LEU A 98 19.15 -25.26 -9.14
C LEU A 98 20.11 -24.21 -8.57
N LYS A 99 21.16 -23.88 -9.33
CA LYS A 99 22.20 -22.92 -8.92
C LYS A 99 22.31 -21.81 -9.94
N GLY A 100 22.47 -20.58 -9.48
CA GLY A 100 22.71 -19.44 -10.35
C GLY A 100 22.92 -18.16 -9.59
N LYS A 101 23.04 -17.06 -10.34
CA LYS A 101 23.14 -15.72 -9.78
C LYS A 101 21.75 -15.11 -9.66
N ALA A 102 21.48 -14.49 -8.53
CA ALA A 102 20.23 -13.77 -8.30
C ALA A 102 20.13 -12.55 -9.24
N VAL A 103 19.02 -12.40 -9.94
CA VAL A 103 18.78 -11.30 -10.90
C VAL A 103 18.01 -10.19 -10.23
N ALA A 104 18.49 -8.95 -10.39
CA ALA A 104 17.83 -7.75 -9.86
C ALA A 104 16.37 -7.67 -10.32
N ARG A 105 15.48 -7.23 -9.44
CA ARG A 105 14.13 -6.85 -9.85
C ARG A 105 14.21 -5.80 -10.97
N PRO A 106 13.43 -5.94 -12.06
CA PRO A 106 13.36 -4.91 -13.08
C PRO A 106 12.95 -3.56 -12.49
N ARG A 107 13.50 -2.48 -13.06
CA ARG A 107 13.01 -1.14 -12.74
C ARG A 107 11.64 -0.92 -13.35
N GLU A 108 10.86 -0.07 -12.70
CA GLU A 108 9.64 0.45 -13.27
C GLU A 108 9.96 1.36 -14.45
N SER A 109 9.09 1.31 -15.44
CA SER A 109 9.12 2.21 -16.59
C SER A 109 7.69 2.67 -16.85
N TYR A 110 7.49 3.96 -17.12
CA TYR A 110 6.20 4.58 -17.38
C TYR A 110 6.27 5.31 -18.72
N ALA A 111 5.25 5.13 -19.57
CA ALA A 111 5.16 5.90 -20.80
C ALA A 111 4.99 7.40 -20.45
N GLY A 112 5.85 8.26 -21.00
CA GLY A 112 5.83 9.70 -20.73
C GLY A 112 6.24 10.08 -19.31
N GLY A 113 6.99 9.23 -18.59
CA GLY A 113 7.43 9.51 -17.23
C GLY A 113 8.85 9.04 -16.93
N VAL A 114 9.55 9.81 -16.09
CA VAL A 114 10.90 9.51 -15.62
C VAL A 114 10.83 8.93 -14.21
N THR A 115 11.29 7.68 -14.05
CA THR A 115 11.36 7.00 -12.75
C THR A 115 12.71 7.25 -12.09
N ARG A 116 12.69 7.70 -10.83
CA ARG A 116 13.86 7.95 -9.99
C ARG A 116 13.75 7.11 -8.73
N TYR A 117 14.87 6.54 -8.32
CA TYR A 117 15.02 5.75 -7.10
C TYR A 117 15.97 6.51 -6.17
N GLY A 118 15.56 6.74 -4.93
CA GLY A 118 16.38 7.38 -3.91
C GLY A 118 16.45 6.54 -2.65
N SER A 119 16.66 7.19 -1.52
CA SER A 119 16.54 6.55 -0.21
C SER A 119 16.22 7.56 0.89
N VAL A 120 15.52 7.12 1.92
CA VAL A 120 15.15 7.91 3.10
C VAL A 120 15.74 7.28 4.35
N ASP A 121 16.49 8.03 5.16
CA ASP A 121 16.99 7.53 6.44
C ASP A 121 15.85 7.30 7.44
N PHE A 122 15.83 6.12 8.06
CA PHE A 122 14.81 5.77 9.05
C PHE A 122 15.24 4.61 9.95
N GLY A 123 15.07 4.77 11.28
CA GLY A 123 15.15 3.66 12.23
C GLY A 123 16.49 2.90 12.23
N GLY A 124 17.62 3.58 12.02
CA GLY A 124 18.94 2.96 11.89
C GLY A 124 19.16 2.21 10.56
N GLY A 125 18.26 2.41 9.61
CA GLY A 125 18.33 1.90 8.25
C GLY A 125 17.96 2.97 7.22
N ARG A 126 17.64 2.52 6.01
CA ARG A 126 17.27 3.33 4.85
C ARG A 126 16.10 2.70 4.11
N LEU A 127 15.07 3.48 3.84
CA LEU A 127 13.91 3.10 3.05
C LEU A 127 14.17 3.41 1.59
N ARG A 128 13.73 2.54 0.68
CA ARG A 128 13.73 2.87 -0.75
C ARG A 128 12.52 3.74 -1.07
N ASP A 129 12.72 4.92 -1.63
CA ASP A 129 11.65 5.69 -2.25
C ASP A 129 11.73 5.62 -3.78
N ILE A 130 10.58 5.89 -4.41
CA ILE A 130 10.39 5.85 -5.86
C ILE A 130 9.57 7.07 -6.24
N LEU A 131 10.15 7.95 -7.05
CA LEU A 131 9.47 9.11 -7.61
C LEU A 131 9.39 8.97 -9.12
N VAL A 132 8.18 9.02 -9.65
CA VAL A 132 7.92 9.09 -11.08
C VAL A 132 7.39 10.48 -11.40
N LEU A 133 8.04 11.17 -12.34
CA LEU A 133 7.60 12.50 -12.80
C LEU A 133 7.18 12.44 -14.26
N PRO A 134 6.04 13.05 -14.65
CA PRO A 134 5.66 13.18 -16.05
C PRO A 134 6.68 14.04 -16.81
N GLU A 135 6.98 13.64 -18.04
CA GLU A 135 7.86 14.40 -18.94
C GLU A 135 7.17 15.69 -19.40
N GLY A 136 7.93 16.77 -19.52
CA GLY A 136 7.45 18.04 -20.07
C GLY A 136 6.47 18.82 -19.17
N VAL A 137 6.22 18.37 -17.93
CA VAL A 137 5.40 19.11 -16.96
C VAL A 137 6.29 19.73 -15.91
N GLU A 138 6.29 21.07 -15.85
CA GLU A 138 6.96 21.81 -14.80
C GLU A 138 6.18 21.74 -13.49
N GLU A 139 6.87 21.48 -12.38
CA GLU A 139 6.30 21.41 -11.03
C GLU A 139 4.94 20.67 -10.91
N PRO A 140 4.82 19.42 -11.40
CA PRO A 140 3.55 18.71 -11.39
C PRO A 140 3.02 18.53 -9.95
N PRO A 141 1.69 18.44 -9.74
CA PRO A 141 1.18 17.88 -8.49
C PRO A 141 1.73 16.45 -8.32
N ILE A 142 1.96 16.03 -7.07
CA ILE A 142 2.52 14.71 -6.76
C ILE A 142 1.55 13.96 -5.85
N VAL A 143 1.19 12.75 -6.26
CA VAL A 143 0.46 11.79 -5.41
C VAL A 143 1.46 10.96 -4.62
N PHE A 144 1.43 11.05 -3.30
CA PHE A 144 2.12 10.12 -2.40
C PHE A 144 1.17 8.97 -2.05
N LEU A 145 1.41 7.78 -2.62
CA LEU A 145 0.65 6.57 -2.25
C LEU A 145 1.18 5.98 -0.94
N ILE A 146 0.26 5.76 -0.01
CA ILE A 146 0.46 5.01 1.22
C ILE A 146 -0.29 3.68 1.07
N GLN A 147 0.46 2.59 1.06
CA GLN A 147 -0.06 1.24 0.77
C GLN A 147 -0.80 0.60 1.95
N GLY A 148 -1.42 -0.55 1.69
CA GLY A 148 -2.09 -1.35 2.71
C GLY A 148 -1.15 -1.98 3.75
N TYR A 149 -1.70 -2.81 4.63
CA TYR A 149 -0.95 -3.35 5.78
C TYR A 149 0.12 -4.37 5.42
N THR A 150 0.09 -4.97 4.23
CA THR A 150 1.00 -6.06 3.89
C THR A 150 2.46 -5.57 3.84
N CYS A 151 3.39 -6.45 4.24
CA CYS A 151 4.83 -6.22 4.13
C CYS A 151 5.35 -6.68 2.76
N THR A 152 4.69 -6.21 1.71
CA THR A 152 5.04 -6.50 0.32
C THR A 152 5.52 -5.24 -0.37
N THR A 153 6.29 -5.44 -1.42
CA THR A 153 6.97 -4.36 -2.13
C THR A 153 5.97 -3.45 -2.84
N ILE A 154 6.20 -2.14 -2.78
CA ILE A 154 5.41 -1.15 -3.54
C ILE A 154 5.93 -0.93 -4.95
N GLU A 155 7.21 -1.25 -5.18
CA GLU A 155 7.80 -1.29 -6.51
C GLU A 155 7.16 -2.39 -7.36
N SER A 156 6.53 -1.96 -8.45
CA SER A 156 5.65 -2.76 -9.27
C SER A 156 6.05 -2.62 -10.75
N PRO A 157 7.10 -3.32 -11.21
CA PRO A 157 7.50 -3.29 -12.63
C PRO A 157 6.50 -3.99 -13.55
N ASN A 158 5.61 -4.84 -13.01
CA ASN A 158 4.54 -5.48 -13.77
C ASN A 158 3.45 -4.44 -14.14
N PRO A 159 3.22 -4.16 -15.43
CA PRO A 159 2.19 -3.19 -15.87
C PRO A 159 0.78 -3.54 -15.43
N GLU A 160 0.51 -4.82 -15.10
CA GLU A 160 -0.80 -5.28 -14.68
C GLU A 160 -1.07 -5.05 -13.18
N ASN A 161 -0.04 -4.72 -12.39
CA ASN A 161 -0.20 -4.44 -10.97
C ASN A 161 -1.05 -3.17 -10.75
N ILE A 162 -1.97 -3.23 -9.78
CA ILE A 162 -2.95 -2.17 -9.50
C ILE A 162 -2.31 -0.82 -9.18
N HIS A 163 -1.23 -0.79 -8.37
CA HIS A 163 -0.52 0.45 -8.04
C HIS A 163 0.31 0.95 -9.23
N ARG A 164 0.82 0.03 -10.06
CA ARG A 164 1.46 0.39 -11.33
C ARG A 164 0.48 1.03 -12.32
N ARG A 165 -0.77 0.59 -12.38
CA ARG A 165 -1.83 1.21 -13.21
C ARG A 165 -2.28 2.56 -12.68
N VAL A 166 -2.48 2.70 -11.37
CA VAL A 166 -2.72 4.01 -10.74
C VAL A 166 -1.62 5.00 -11.13
N GLY A 167 -0.36 4.62 -10.99
CA GLY A 167 0.76 5.46 -11.43
C GLY A 167 0.74 5.78 -12.92
N ALA A 168 0.33 4.84 -13.79
CA ALA A 168 0.25 5.06 -15.23
C ALA A 168 -0.74 6.17 -15.57
N ASP A 169 -1.94 6.10 -14.99
CA ASP A 169 -3.02 7.04 -15.24
C ASP A 169 -2.69 8.43 -14.69
N LEU A 170 -2.02 8.50 -13.54
CA LEU A 170 -1.52 9.75 -12.97
C LEU A 170 -0.48 10.40 -13.87
N ILE A 171 0.52 9.64 -14.33
CA ILE A 171 1.58 10.14 -15.21
C ILE A 171 1.00 10.61 -16.54
N ALA A 172 0.08 9.85 -17.14
CA ALA A 172 -0.63 10.24 -18.36
C ALA A 172 -1.46 11.52 -18.16
N ALA A 173 -1.91 11.81 -16.92
CA ALA A 173 -2.63 13.01 -16.57
C ALA A 173 -1.74 14.21 -16.21
N GLY A 174 -0.41 14.09 -16.30
CA GLY A 174 0.53 15.14 -15.92
C GLY A 174 0.73 15.27 -14.40
N ILE A 175 0.52 14.19 -13.65
CA ILE A 175 0.62 14.14 -12.19
C ILE A 175 1.76 13.19 -11.80
N GLY A 176 2.68 13.66 -10.95
CA GLY A 176 3.76 12.85 -10.42
C GLY A 176 3.28 11.82 -9.40
N TYR A 177 4.08 10.77 -9.21
CA TYR A 177 3.72 9.62 -8.38
C TYR A 177 4.88 9.22 -7.48
N TYR A 178 4.67 9.29 -6.16
CA TYR A 178 5.67 9.04 -5.13
C TYR A 178 5.24 7.88 -4.24
N ARG A 179 6.18 7.01 -3.91
CA ARG A 179 5.99 5.84 -3.05
C ARG A 179 7.25 5.62 -2.22
N VAL A 180 7.09 4.93 -1.09
CA VAL A 180 8.20 4.46 -0.25
C VAL A 180 7.97 3.01 0.16
N GLU A 181 9.02 2.22 0.11
CA GLU A 181 9.04 0.87 0.65
C GLU A 181 9.10 0.90 2.18
N LYS A 182 8.39 -0.04 2.81
CA LYS A 182 8.44 -0.20 4.28
C LYS A 182 9.82 -0.72 4.73
N PRO A 183 10.18 -0.57 6.03
CA PRO A 183 11.39 -1.18 6.59
C PRO A 183 11.52 -2.68 6.28
N GLY A 184 12.68 -3.10 5.79
CA GLY A 184 12.95 -4.50 5.42
C GLY A 184 12.29 -5.00 4.13
N VAL A 185 11.46 -4.18 3.47
CA VAL A 185 10.73 -4.54 2.24
C VAL A 185 11.43 -3.98 1.00
N GLY A 186 11.36 -4.70 -0.13
CA GLY A 186 11.98 -4.26 -1.38
C GLY A 186 13.49 -3.99 -1.19
N ASP A 187 13.96 -2.88 -1.73
CA ASP A 187 15.37 -2.46 -1.58
C ASP A 187 15.70 -1.83 -0.22
N SER A 188 14.71 -1.56 0.65
CA SER A 188 14.94 -0.99 1.98
C SER A 188 15.91 -1.86 2.79
N SER A 189 16.78 -1.22 3.58
CA SER A 189 17.82 -1.89 4.36
C SER A 189 18.01 -1.35 5.77
N GLY A 190 18.56 -2.19 6.67
CA GLY A 190 18.62 -1.88 8.09
C GLY A 190 17.24 -1.79 8.75
N GLY A 191 17.24 -1.38 10.02
CA GLY A 191 16.05 -1.19 10.83
C GLY A 191 15.29 -2.47 11.19
N MET A 192 14.22 -2.29 11.97
CA MET A 192 13.28 -3.34 12.32
C MET A 192 12.47 -3.77 11.09
N PRO A 193 12.35 -5.07 10.78
CA PRO A 193 11.54 -5.55 9.66
C PRO A 193 10.06 -5.18 9.79
N CYS A 194 9.39 -4.93 8.66
CA CYS A 194 7.97 -4.59 8.63
C CYS A 194 7.06 -5.59 9.35
N THR A 195 7.39 -6.89 9.33
CA THR A 195 6.61 -7.94 10.00
C THR A 195 6.71 -7.88 11.52
N GLU A 196 7.76 -7.25 12.06
CA GLU A 196 8.02 -7.15 13.50
C GLU A 196 7.62 -5.79 14.08
N MET A 197 7.43 -4.78 13.23
CA MET A 197 7.12 -3.43 13.68
C MET A 197 5.67 -3.26 14.14
N ASP A 198 5.48 -2.36 15.10
CA ASP A 198 4.17 -1.88 15.49
C ASP A 198 3.65 -0.77 14.55
N PHE A 199 2.41 -0.32 14.75
CA PHE A 199 1.76 0.62 13.85
C PHE A 199 2.41 2.00 13.92
N THR A 200 2.75 2.45 15.12
CA THR A 200 3.41 3.75 15.33
C THR A 200 4.73 3.80 14.57
N THR A 201 5.56 2.76 14.66
CA THR A 201 6.83 2.69 13.92
C THR A 201 6.59 2.72 12.41
N GLU A 202 5.51 2.09 11.90
CA GLU A 202 5.18 2.13 10.47
C GLU A 202 4.75 3.53 10.04
N LEU A 203 3.91 4.19 10.83
CA LEU A 203 3.50 5.57 10.61
C LEU A 203 4.72 6.51 10.60
N ASP A 204 5.68 6.28 11.49
CA ASP A 204 6.93 7.04 11.55
C ASP A 204 7.79 6.88 10.28
N ALA A 205 7.78 5.70 9.66
CA ALA A 205 8.46 5.45 8.38
C ALA A 205 7.84 6.29 7.25
N PHE A 206 6.50 6.31 7.15
CA PHE A 206 5.81 7.15 6.19
C PHE A 206 5.96 8.65 6.48
N ARG A 207 6.03 9.03 7.77
CA ARG A 207 6.33 10.40 8.18
C ARG A 207 7.74 10.82 7.74
N ALA A 208 8.74 9.95 7.87
CA ALA A 208 10.08 10.21 7.36
C ALA A 208 10.08 10.41 5.84
N ALA A 209 9.38 9.56 5.09
CA ALA A 209 9.26 9.71 3.64
C ALA A 209 8.55 11.00 3.23
N TYR A 210 7.52 11.43 3.97
CA TYR A 210 6.83 12.69 3.69
C TYR A 210 7.71 13.92 4.01
N ARG A 211 8.51 13.86 5.08
CA ARG A 211 9.53 14.89 5.37
C ARG A 211 10.61 14.94 4.29
N HIS A 212 11.06 13.79 3.81
CA HIS A 212 12.03 13.72 2.70
C HIS A 212 11.47 14.37 1.43
N LEU A 213 10.24 14.01 1.04
CA LEU A 213 9.56 14.58 -0.12
C LEU A 213 9.42 16.11 -0.04
N THR A 214 9.06 16.61 1.14
CA THR A 214 8.79 18.05 1.34
C THR A 214 10.01 18.88 1.71
N GLY A 215 11.09 18.25 2.17
CA GLY A 215 12.33 18.88 2.60
C GLY A 215 13.42 18.70 1.56
N GLU A 216 14.01 17.50 1.51
CA GLU A 216 15.15 17.18 0.65
C GLU A 216 14.80 17.24 -0.84
N LEU A 217 13.64 16.70 -1.24
CA LEU A 217 13.16 16.81 -2.62
C LEU A 217 12.47 18.16 -2.90
N GLY A 218 12.28 19.01 -1.88
CA GLY A 218 11.79 20.38 -2.03
C GLY A 218 10.37 20.51 -2.57
N VAL A 219 9.52 19.48 -2.47
CA VAL A 219 8.14 19.55 -2.98
C VAL A 219 7.25 20.31 -1.97
N PRO A 220 6.67 21.47 -2.32
CA PRO A 220 5.76 22.18 -1.44
C PRO A 220 4.53 21.34 -1.12
N THR A 221 4.05 21.38 0.13
CA THR A 221 2.86 20.62 0.56
C THR A 221 1.61 20.96 -0.25
N GLY A 222 1.51 22.20 -0.74
CA GLY A 222 0.45 22.66 -1.65
C GLY A 222 0.42 21.96 -3.03
N ARG A 223 1.47 21.20 -3.39
CA ARG A 223 1.52 20.34 -4.58
C ARG A 223 1.32 18.86 -4.28
N ILE A 224 1.12 18.48 -3.02
CA ILE A 224 1.06 17.07 -2.61
C ILE A 224 -0.38 16.65 -2.37
N ILE A 225 -0.72 15.49 -2.92
CA ILE A 225 -1.93 14.73 -2.60
C ILE A 225 -1.48 13.44 -1.93
N MET A 226 -1.99 13.12 -0.74
CA MET A 226 -1.81 11.78 -0.17
C MET A 226 -2.91 10.87 -0.70
N LEU A 227 -2.56 9.68 -1.19
CA LEU A 227 -3.51 8.63 -1.54
C LEU A 227 -3.33 7.47 -0.56
N GLY A 228 -4.29 7.29 0.34
CA GLY A 228 -4.31 6.15 1.27
C GLY A 228 -5.12 4.99 0.71
N HIS A 229 -4.47 3.85 0.45
CA HIS A 229 -5.17 2.63 0.02
C HIS A 229 -5.29 1.65 1.18
N SER A 230 -6.50 1.17 1.47
CA SER A 230 -6.75 0.25 2.59
C SER A 230 -6.23 0.85 3.90
N MET A 231 -5.33 0.18 4.63
CA MET A 231 -4.63 0.72 5.82
C MET A 231 -4.00 2.11 5.61
N GLY A 232 -3.57 2.43 4.39
CA GLY A 232 -3.06 3.76 4.08
C GLY A 232 -4.07 4.88 4.31
N GLY A 233 -5.38 4.58 4.26
CA GLY A 233 -6.44 5.52 4.58
C GLY A 233 -6.61 5.82 6.08
N ILE A 234 -6.06 4.97 6.96
CA ILE A 234 -5.91 5.23 8.40
C ILE A 234 -4.66 6.08 8.64
N GLN A 235 -3.58 5.83 7.90
CA GLN A 235 -2.29 6.51 8.08
C GLN A 235 -2.28 7.93 7.49
N ALA A 236 -2.87 8.13 6.32
CA ALA A 236 -2.90 9.42 5.63
C ALA A 236 -3.45 10.60 6.46
N PRO A 237 -4.62 10.50 7.14
CA PRO A 237 -5.13 11.60 7.96
C PRO A 237 -4.23 11.90 9.16
N LEU A 238 -3.56 10.90 9.73
CA LEU A 238 -2.63 11.09 10.85
C LEU A 238 -1.40 11.89 10.42
N LEU A 239 -0.82 11.57 9.25
CA LEU A 239 0.30 12.35 8.68
C LEU A 239 -0.13 13.76 8.28
N ALA A 240 -1.33 13.89 7.71
CA ALA A 240 -1.86 15.18 7.28
C ALA A 240 -2.22 16.12 8.43
N ALA A 241 -2.61 15.59 9.59
CA ALA A 241 -2.86 16.38 10.80
C ALA A 241 -1.59 17.10 11.28
N GLU A 242 -0.42 16.51 11.09
CA GLU A 242 0.86 17.10 11.47
C GLU A 242 1.40 18.11 10.44
N ARG A 243 1.29 17.77 9.15
CA ARG A 243 1.75 18.63 8.06
C ARG A 243 0.79 18.54 6.87
N PRO A 244 -0.18 19.47 6.76
CA PRO A 244 -1.26 19.34 5.78
C PRO A 244 -0.77 19.32 4.32
N PRO A 245 -1.03 18.25 3.54
CA PRO A 245 -0.93 18.28 2.09
C PRO A 245 -2.09 19.10 1.49
N ARG A 246 -2.04 19.36 0.18
CA ARG A 246 -3.14 20.01 -0.54
C ARG A 246 -4.44 19.23 -0.44
N GLY A 247 -4.34 17.90 -0.50
CA GLY A 247 -5.47 17.00 -0.49
C GLY A 247 -5.12 15.62 0.06
N ILE A 248 -6.14 14.92 0.56
CA ILE A 248 -6.09 13.50 0.93
C ILE A 248 -7.18 12.79 0.13
N ALA A 249 -6.78 11.79 -0.64
CA ALA A 249 -7.69 10.81 -1.22
C ALA A 249 -7.54 9.49 -0.47
N VAL A 250 -8.63 8.76 -0.24
CA VAL A 250 -8.59 7.41 0.31
C VAL A 250 -9.42 6.46 -0.54
N TYR A 251 -9.02 5.20 -0.59
CA TYR A 251 -9.75 4.13 -1.27
C TYR A 251 -9.84 2.90 -0.37
N GLY A 252 -11.06 2.37 -0.17
CA GLY A 252 -11.28 1.10 0.52
C GLY A 252 -10.77 1.09 1.96
N THR A 253 -10.98 2.16 2.73
CA THR A 253 -10.55 2.30 4.14
C THR A 253 -11.73 2.40 5.08
N VAL A 254 -11.51 2.30 6.39
CA VAL A 254 -12.53 2.51 7.44
C VAL A 254 -12.25 3.74 8.30
N VAL A 255 -13.25 4.22 9.02
CA VAL A 255 -13.12 5.25 10.08
C VAL A 255 -13.60 4.76 11.44
N ARG A 256 -14.49 3.77 11.47
CA ARG A 256 -14.89 3.07 12.71
C ARG A 256 -13.69 2.45 13.42
N ASN A 257 -13.86 2.15 14.70
CA ASN A 257 -12.81 1.50 15.48
C ASN A 257 -12.37 0.18 14.82
N TRP A 258 -11.07 -0.06 14.80
CA TRP A 258 -10.51 -1.25 14.13
C TRP A 258 -11.04 -2.56 14.72
N ALA A 259 -11.27 -2.64 16.03
CA ALA A 259 -11.83 -3.84 16.64
C ALA A 259 -13.26 -4.13 16.15
N ASP A 260 -14.07 -3.10 15.98
CA ASP A 260 -15.44 -3.22 15.46
C ASP A 260 -15.43 -3.63 13.99
N TYR A 261 -14.57 -3.00 13.19
CA TYR A 261 -14.34 -3.40 11.80
C TYR A 261 -13.91 -4.86 11.66
N MET A 262 -12.98 -5.33 12.50
CA MET A 262 -12.55 -6.72 12.48
C MET A 262 -13.65 -7.69 12.91
N HIS A 263 -14.60 -7.23 13.73
CA HIS A 263 -15.76 -8.04 14.10
C HIS A 263 -16.74 -8.15 12.93
N ASP A 264 -16.95 -7.05 12.21
CA ASP A 264 -17.77 -7.03 10.99
C ASP A 264 -17.14 -7.92 9.90
N LEU A 265 -15.81 -7.90 9.75
CA LEU A 265 -15.10 -8.81 8.85
C LEU A 265 -15.41 -10.27 9.16
N GLY A 266 -15.22 -10.68 10.43
CA GLY A 266 -15.53 -12.05 10.86
C GLY A 266 -17.02 -12.42 10.75
N THR A 267 -17.92 -11.44 10.68
CA THR A 267 -19.36 -11.68 10.58
C THR A 267 -19.84 -11.78 9.12
N PHE A 268 -19.29 -10.97 8.22
CA PHE A 268 -19.92 -10.73 6.92
C PHE A 268 -19.04 -11.13 5.73
N GLN A 269 -17.72 -11.17 5.87
CA GLN A 269 -16.82 -11.30 4.72
C GLN A 269 -17.03 -12.63 3.98
N GLU A 270 -17.05 -13.75 4.69
CA GLU A 270 -17.22 -15.08 4.07
C GLU A 270 -18.59 -15.25 3.42
N PHE A 271 -19.63 -14.64 3.98
CA PHE A 271 -20.92 -14.56 3.30
C PHE A 271 -20.81 -13.75 2.00
N MET A 272 -20.17 -12.58 2.02
CA MET A 272 -20.02 -11.71 0.85
C MET A 272 -19.09 -12.26 -0.23
N LEU A 273 -18.07 -13.04 0.14
CA LEU A 273 -17.09 -13.59 -0.76
C LEU A 273 -17.51 -14.97 -1.29
N ASN A 274 -17.96 -15.84 -0.39
CA ASN A 274 -18.15 -17.26 -0.65
C ASN A 274 -19.61 -17.75 -0.53
N GLY A 275 -20.52 -16.89 -0.08
CA GLY A 275 -21.90 -17.29 0.18
C GLY A 275 -22.02 -18.28 1.35
N ALA A 276 -21.11 -18.19 2.33
CA ALA A 276 -21.17 -18.97 3.57
C ALA A 276 -22.49 -18.73 4.32
N ASP A 277 -22.89 -19.63 5.23
CA ASP A 277 -24.13 -19.47 5.99
C ASP A 277 -24.02 -18.29 6.98
N PRO A 278 -24.78 -17.19 6.79
CA PRO A 278 -24.67 -16.02 7.65
C PRO A 278 -25.07 -16.29 9.11
N VAL A 279 -25.90 -17.31 9.39
CA VAL A 279 -26.24 -17.67 10.78
C VAL A 279 -25.02 -18.28 11.48
N LYS A 280 -24.26 -19.12 10.77
CA LYS A 280 -23.02 -19.73 11.27
C LYS A 280 -21.94 -18.67 11.49
N GLU A 281 -21.67 -17.85 10.48
CA GLU A 281 -20.64 -16.80 10.56
C GLU A 281 -20.94 -15.82 11.71
N TYR A 282 -22.20 -15.41 11.86
CA TYR A 282 -22.60 -14.56 12.99
C TYR A 282 -22.33 -15.24 14.34
N ALA A 283 -22.70 -16.51 14.51
CA ALA A 283 -22.47 -17.24 15.76
C ALA A 283 -20.97 -17.38 16.09
N GLU A 284 -20.13 -17.66 15.10
CA GLU A 284 -18.67 -17.73 15.24
C GLU A 284 -18.08 -16.37 15.63
N ALA A 285 -18.51 -15.30 14.97
CA ALA A 285 -18.10 -13.94 15.32
C ALA A 285 -18.52 -13.54 16.75
N GLN A 286 -19.70 -13.97 17.21
CA GLN A 286 -20.12 -13.74 18.61
C GLN A 286 -19.22 -14.48 19.60
N ALA A 287 -18.84 -15.73 19.30
CA ALA A 287 -17.94 -16.51 20.14
C ALA A 287 -16.53 -15.90 20.24
N ALA A 288 -16.08 -15.20 19.18
CA ALA A 288 -14.79 -14.52 19.15
C ALA A 288 -14.73 -13.20 19.95
N ARG A 289 -15.87 -12.62 20.33
CA ARG A 289 -15.94 -11.26 20.95
C ARG A 289 -15.05 -11.12 22.18
N GLU A 290 -15.02 -12.10 23.07
CA GLU A 290 -14.21 -12.00 24.28
C GLU A 290 -12.70 -12.03 23.97
N ALA A 291 -12.26 -12.90 23.05
CA ALA A 291 -10.87 -12.93 22.60
C ALA A 291 -10.48 -11.59 21.95
N MET A 292 -11.32 -11.06 21.06
CA MET A 292 -11.11 -9.77 20.41
C MET A 292 -11.06 -8.62 21.42
N ARG A 293 -11.97 -8.59 22.40
CA ARG A 293 -12.02 -7.55 23.43
C ARG A 293 -10.73 -7.52 24.26
N ARG A 294 -10.26 -8.70 24.70
CA ARG A 294 -9.01 -8.83 25.45
C ARG A 294 -7.79 -8.44 24.63
N PHE A 295 -7.79 -8.76 23.34
CA PHE A 295 -6.72 -8.40 22.43
C PHE A 295 -6.67 -6.90 22.15
N TYR A 296 -7.73 -6.33 21.56
CA TYR A 296 -7.75 -4.95 21.08
C TYR A 296 -7.83 -3.93 22.20
N PHE A 297 -8.71 -4.14 23.19
CA PHE A 297 -8.92 -3.17 24.27
C PHE A 297 -8.14 -3.52 25.54
N GLY A 298 -7.91 -4.82 25.80
CA GLY A 298 -7.11 -5.28 26.93
C GLY A 298 -5.60 -5.27 26.67
N GLY A 299 -5.16 -5.18 25.40
CA GLY A 299 -3.76 -5.22 25.02
C GLY A 299 -3.06 -6.56 25.31
N GLU A 300 -3.82 -7.63 25.52
CA GLU A 300 -3.29 -8.96 25.81
C GLU A 300 -2.74 -9.63 24.54
N MET A 301 -1.61 -10.31 24.66
CA MET A 301 -1.03 -11.08 23.55
C MET A 301 -1.87 -12.33 23.24
N PRO A 302 -1.93 -12.79 21.96
CA PRO A 302 -2.68 -13.98 21.57
C PRO A 302 -2.39 -15.21 22.45
N ALA A 303 -1.11 -15.47 22.76
CA ALA A 303 -0.72 -16.59 23.63
C ALA A 303 -1.33 -16.52 25.04
N ARG A 304 -1.45 -15.32 25.61
CA ARG A 304 -2.03 -15.11 26.95
C ARG A 304 -3.54 -15.35 26.95
N ILE A 305 -4.21 -14.94 25.87
CA ILE A 305 -5.65 -15.20 25.67
C ILE A 305 -5.87 -16.70 25.53
N ALA A 306 -5.10 -17.37 24.68
CA ALA A 306 -5.19 -18.80 24.43
C ALA A 306 -4.92 -19.65 25.69
N ALA A 307 -3.98 -19.23 26.55
CA ALA A 307 -3.68 -19.92 27.80
C ALA A 307 -4.83 -19.88 28.84
N THR A 308 -5.88 -19.09 28.61
CA THR A 308 -6.97 -18.92 29.58
C THR A 308 -7.95 -20.10 29.57
N SER A 309 -8.30 -20.63 28.39
CA SER A 309 -9.16 -21.81 28.26
C SER A 309 -9.08 -22.40 26.85
N PRO A 310 -9.42 -23.69 26.65
CA PRO A 310 -9.49 -24.27 25.31
C PRO A 310 -10.44 -23.53 24.35
N ALA A 311 -11.57 -23.00 24.87
CA ALA A 311 -12.53 -22.25 24.07
C ALA A 311 -11.95 -20.92 23.57
N LEU A 312 -11.22 -20.18 24.42
CA LEU A 312 -10.55 -18.94 24.02
C LEU A 312 -9.35 -19.18 23.12
N ALA A 313 -8.66 -20.32 23.28
CA ALA A 313 -7.61 -20.73 22.35
C ALA A 313 -8.16 -20.94 20.94
N ALA A 314 -9.28 -21.66 20.81
CA ALA A 314 -9.94 -21.85 19.51
C ALA A 314 -10.44 -20.51 18.94
N ALA A 315 -11.17 -19.72 19.72
CA ALA A 315 -11.68 -18.43 19.28
C ALA A 315 -10.58 -17.44 18.86
N ALA A 316 -9.45 -17.39 19.58
CA ALA A 316 -8.33 -16.54 19.22
C ALA A 316 -7.64 -17.01 17.93
N ARG A 317 -7.45 -18.33 17.77
CA ARG A 317 -6.89 -18.90 16.54
C ARG A 317 -7.75 -18.54 15.33
N ASP A 318 -9.05 -18.72 15.43
CA ASP A 318 -9.99 -18.45 14.34
C ASP A 318 -10.04 -16.94 14.03
N ALA A 319 -10.14 -16.09 15.05
CA ALA A 319 -10.22 -14.64 14.88
C ALA A 319 -8.92 -14.01 14.34
N PHE A 320 -7.75 -14.56 14.66
CA PHE A 320 -6.44 -13.99 14.30
C PHE A 320 -5.74 -14.73 13.15
N GLY A 321 -6.30 -15.86 12.71
CA GLY A 321 -5.79 -16.68 11.62
C GLY A 321 -4.41 -17.27 11.87
N THR A 322 -4.02 -17.48 13.14
CA THR A 322 -2.66 -17.91 13.49
C THR A 322 -2.58 -18.53 14.88
N ASP A 323 -1.64 -19.47 15.04
CA ASP A 323 -1.19 -20.03 16.32
C ASP A 323 0.01 -19.28 16.91
N SER A 324 0.49 -18.21 16.24
CA SER A 324 1.62 -17.44 16.72
C SER A 324 1.33 -16.73 18.04
N SER A 325 2.32 -16.68 18.92
CA SER A 325 2.23 -15.97 20.20
C SER A 325 2.25 -14.46 20.06
N GLU A 326 2.84 -13.94 18.99
CA GLU A 326 3.17 -12.52 18.81
C GLU A 326 2.83 -11.97 17.43
N GLN A 327 2.46 -12.81 16.47
CA GLN A 327 2.07 -12.39 15.12
C GLN A 327 0.58 -12.55 14.94
N VAL A 328 -0.05 -11.63 14.23
CA VAL A 328 -1.46 -11.63 13.81
C VAL A 328 -1.49 -11.10 12.38
N PHE A 329 -2.14 -11.80 11.45
CA PHE A 329 -2.20 -11.42 10.02
C PHE A 329 -0.84 -11.03 9.40
N GLY A 330 0.23 -11.75 9.75
CA GLY A 330 1.59 -11.50 9.23
C GLY A 330 2.27 -10.23 9.75
N ARG A 331 1.75 -9.61 10.81
CA ARG A 331 2.32 -8.44 11.50
C ARG A 331 2.42 -8.72 12.99
N HIS A 332 3.32 -8.03 13.68
CA HIS A 332 3.39 -8.09 15.13
C HIS A 332 2.08 -7.65 15.78
N ALA A 333 1.64 -8.34 16.83
CA ALA A 333 0.37 -8.15 17.52
C ALA A 333 0.13 -6.69 17.95
N ARG A 334 1.19 -5.98 18.37
CA ARG A 334 1.12 -4.57 18.75
C ARG A 334 0.66 -3.65 17.62
N PHE A 335 0.92 -4.02 16.36
CA PHE A 335 0.44 -3.26 15.20
C PHE A 335 -1.09 -3.09 15.27
N TRP A 336 -1.81 -4.20 15.45
CA TRP A 336 -3.27 -4.20 15.47
C TRP A 336 -3.87 -3.59 16.73
N GLN A 337 -3.24 -3.85 17.89
CA GLN A 337 -3.66 -3.27 19.16
C GLN A 337 -3.54 -1.73 19.15
N GLN A 338 -2.47 -1.20 18.56
CA GLN A 338 -2.27 0.24 18.44
C GLN A 338 -3.30 0.87 17.52
N ILE A 339 -3.64 0.24 16.38
CA ILE A 339 -4.65 0.80 15.46
C ILE A 339 -6.01 0.94 16.16
N ALA A 340 -6.40 -0.05 16.96
CA ALA A 340 -7.66 0.01 17.71
C ALA A 340 -7.69 1.12 18.78
N ALA A 341 -6.54 1.70 19.16
CA ALA A 341 -6.44 2.80 20.09
C ALA A 341 -6.43 4.19 19.42
N ILE A 342 -6.46 4.26 18.09
CA ILE A 342 -6.40 5.53 17.33
C ILE A 342 -7.78 6.19 17.30
N ASP A 343 -7.82 7.49 17.61
CA ASP A 343 -8.99 8.33 17.39
C ASP A 343 -9.03 8.85 15.94
N LEU A 344 -9.53 8.00 15.03
CA LEU A 344 -9.63 8.34 13.61
C LEU A 344 -10.65 9.45 13.35
N VAL A 345 -11.72 9.52 14.14
CA VAL A 345 -12.72 10.59 14.02
C VAL A 345 -12.05 11.94 14.27
N LYS A 346 -11.22 12.03 15.32
CA LYS A 346 -10.46 13.26 15.60
C LYS A 346 -9.46 13.59 14.49
N ALA A 347 -8.75 12.59 13.95
CA ALA A 347 -7.81 12.80 12.84
C ALA A 347 -8.49 13.40 11.60
N TRP A 348 -9.68 12.89 11.25
CA TRP A 348 -10.47 13.45 10.15
C TRP A 348 -11.04 14.83 10.48
N ALA A 349 -11.52 15.05 11.70
CA ALA A 349 -11.99 16.36 12.16
C ALA A 349 -10.91 17.45 12.07
N ASP A 350 -9.66 17.10 12.38
CA ASP A 350 -8.54 18.03 12.41
C ASP A 350 -7.97 18.36 11.02
N THR A 351 -8.27 17.54 10.03
CA THR A 351 -7.67 17.62 8.68
C THR A 351 -7.89 19.00 8.05
N LYS A 352 -6.78 19.61 7.60
CA LYS A 352 -6.77 20.91 6.88
C LYS A 352 -6.72 20.79 5.35
N SER A 353 -6.60 19.57 4.84
CA SER A 353 -6.61 19.24 3.41
C SER A 353 -8.04 19.18 2.84
N ARG A 354 -8.18 19.23 1.51
CA ARG A 354 -9.41 18.76 0.85
C ARG A 354 -9.45 17.24 0.88
N VAL A 355 -10.63 16.63 0.94
CA VAL A 355 -10.77 15.17 1.07
C VAL A 355 -11.58 14.57 -0.07
N LEU A 356 -11.10 13.46 -0.62
CA LEU A 356 -11.84 12.56 -1.49
C LEU A 356 -11.90 11.18 -0.84
N SER A 357 -13.11 10.69 -0.59
CA SER A 357 -13.33 9.34 -0.06
C SER A 357 -13.89 8.46 -1.18
N LEU A 358 -13.08 7.55 -1.72
CA LEU A 358 -13.46 6.62 -2.78
C LEU A 358 -13.80 5.26 -2.17
N TYR A 359 -14.82 4.61 -2.72
CA TYR A 359 -15.24 3.28 -2.32
C TYR A 359 -15.60 2.44 -3.54
N GLY A 360 -15.09 1.22 -3.62
CA GLY A 360 -15.58 0.24 -4.59
C GLY A 360 -16.87 -0.39 -4.07
N GLU A 361 -17.98 -0.29 -4.81
CA GLU A 361 -19.29 -0.75 -4.33
C GLU A 361 -19.36 -2.28 -4.07
N SER A 362 -18.38 -3.01 -4.59
CA SER A 362 -18.21 -4.46 -4.43
C SER A 362 -17.03 -4.84 -3.53
N ASP A 363 -16.48 -3.89 -2.77
CA ASP A 363 -15.38 -4.13 -1.84
C ASP A 363 -15.83 -5.03 -0.67
N VAL A 364 -15.36 -6.28 -0.68
CA VAL A 364 -15.60 -7.30 0.36
C VAL A 364 -14.57 -7.28 1.49
N ILE A 365 -13.63 -6.32 1.48
CA ILE A 365 -12.64 -6.13 2.55
C ILE A 365 -13.02 -4.93 3.40
N ALA A 366 -13.35 -3.79 2.80
CA ALA A 366 -13.89 -2.65 3.52
C ALA A 366 -15.39 -2.84 3.87
N LEU A 367 -16.03 -3.87 3.29
CA LEU A 367 -17.39 -4.38 3.55
C LEU A 367 -18.54 -3.44 3.19
N PHE A 368 -18.55 -2.24 3.74
CA PHE A 368 -19.69 -1.34 3.64
C PHE A 368 -19.22 0.09 3.40
N ASP A 369 -20.08 0.92 2.82
CA ASP A 369 -19.72 2.28 2.42
C ASP A 369 -19.95 3.33 3.52
N GLU A 370 -20.51 2.95 4.66
CA GLU A 370 -20.86 3.93 5.69
C GLU A 370 -19.62 4.60 6.26
N ASP A 371 -18.49 3.89 6.37
CA ASP A 371 -17.24 4.50 6.83
C ASP A 371 -16.74 5.58 5.87
N GLN A 372 -16.76 5.30 4.57
CA GLN A 372 -16.24 6.20 3.55
C GLN A 372 -17.16 7.41 3.39
N ARG A 373 -18.48 7.24 3.53
CA ARG A 373 -19.43 8.35 3.66
C ARG A 373 -19.16 9.16 4.92
N LEU A 374 -19.01 8.49 6.06
CA LEU A 374 -18.77 9.13 7.35
C LEU A 374 -17.47 9.95 7.37
N ILE A 375 -16.41 9.52 6.67
CA ILE A 375 -15.21 10.34 6.47
C ILE A 375 -15.56 11.70 5.83
N ALA A 376 -16.35 11.69 4.75
CA ALA A 376 -16.74 12.93 4.08
C ALA A 376 -17.66 13.79 4.98
N ASP A 377 -18.57 13.16 5.72
CA ASP A 377 -19.50 13.84 6.63
C ASP A 377 -18.77 14.48 7.81
N ILE A 378 -17.82 13.78 8.46
CA ILE A 378 -16.98 14.31 9.53
C ILE A 378 -16.22 15.55 9.03
N VAL A 379 -15.53 15.43 7.90
CA VAL A 379 -14.74 16.56 7.37
C VAL A 379 -15.64 17.74 7.00
N ASN A 380 -16.78 17.49 6.36
CA ASN A 380 -17.71 18.56 5.99
C ASN A 380 -18.44 19.17 7.19
N HIS A 381 -18.61 18.45 8.29
CA HIS A 381 -19.11 19.02 9.54
C HIS A 381 -18.22 20.15 10.04
N TYR A 382 -16.89 19.93 10.07
CA TYR A 382 -15.93 20.92 10.55
C TYR A 382 -15.52 21.92 9.46
N ARG A 383 -15.53 21.50 8.18
CA ARG A 383 -15.07 22.29 7.03
C ARG A 383 -15.98 22.03 5.81
N PRO A 384 -17.16 22.68 5.76
CA PRO A 384 -18.15 22.45 4.72
C PRO A 384 -17.60 22.62 3.29
N GLY A 385 -17.95 21.69 2.40
CA GLY A 385 -17.58 21.73 0.99
C GLY A 385 -16.11 21.37 0.70
N THR A 386 -15.38 20.86 1.70
CA THR A 386 -13.98 20.44 1.53
C THR A 386 -13.79 18.95 1.38
N ALA A 387 -14.83 18.14 1.59
CA ALA A 387 -14.81 16.69 1.37
C ALA A 387 -15.93 16.21 0.44
N ARG A 388 -15.67 15.11 -0.28
CA ARG A 388 -16.71 14.39 -1.02
C ARG A 388 -16.50 12.89 -0.98
N TYR A 389 -17.60 12.15 -0.94
CA TYR A 389 -17.64 10.70 -1.12
C TYR A 389 -17.99 10.35 -2.58
N VAL A 390 -17.38 9.29 -3.11
CA VAL A 390 -17.68 8.74 -4.44
C VAL A 390 -17.64 7.21 -4.39
N GLY A 391 -18.78 6.57 -4.64
CA GLY A 391 -18.86 5.14 -4.93
C GLY A 391 -18.48 4.85 -6.38
N VAL A 392 -17.77 3.74 -6.60
CA VAL A 392 -17.37 3.25 -7.91
C VAL A 392 -18.04 1.90 -8.13
N PRO A 393 -19.05 1.81 -9.02
CA PRO A 393 -19.77 0.57 -9.28
C PRO A 393 -18.86 -0.58 -9.71
N ASP A 394 -19.29 -1.81 -9.40
CA ASP A 394 -18.66 -3.05 -9.85
C ASP A 394 -17.17 -3.20 -9.51
N THR A 395 -16.69 -2.48 -8.50
CA THR A 395 -15.26 -2.39 -8.17
C THR A 395 -14.95 -2.98 -6.81
N GLY A 396 -13.90 -3.80 -6.73
CA GLY A 396 -13.42 -4.47 -5.53
C GLY A 396 -12.33 -3.70 -4.77
N HIS A 397 -11.73 -4.37 -3.80
CA HIS A 397 -10.79 -3.74 -2.85
C HIS A 397 -9.48 -3.31 -3.48
N GLY A 398 -8.95 -4.07 -4.43
CA GLY A 398 -7.74 -3.74 -5.18
C GLY A 398 -7.99 -2.80 -6.36
N MET A 399 -9.15 -2.14 -6.44
CA MET A 399 -9.58 -1.29 -7.57
C MET A 399 -9.83 -2.08 -8.87
N GLU A 400 -10.04 -3.39 -8.75
CA GLU A 400 -10.36 -4.29 -9.84
C GLU A 400 -11.86 -4.28 -10.17
N LEU A 401 -12.23 -4.44 -11.44
CA LEU A 401 -13.60 -4.60 -11.90
C LEU A 401 -14.08 -6.02 -11.56
N THR A 402 -14.73 -6.16 -10.42
CA THR A 402 -15.20 -7.44 -9.89
C THR A 402 -16.61 -7.80 -10.34
N GLY A 403 -17.39 -6.84 -10.86
CA GLY A 403 -18.85 -6.98 -10.94
C GLY A 403 -19.50 -6.74 -9.58
N SER A 404 -20.79 -7.01 -9.48
CA SER A 404 -21.60 -6.84 -8.27
C SER A 404 -21.26 -7.84 -7.16
N ARG A 405 -21.63 -7.52 -5.92
CA ARG A 405 -21.48 -8.46 -4.77
C ARG A 405 -22.23 -9.78 -4.96
N ALA A 406 -23.35 -9.77 -5.66
CA ALA A 406 -24.10 -11.00 -5.96
C ALA A 406 -23.30 -11.91 -6.90
N GLU A 407 -22.63 -11.34 -7.90
CA GLU A 407 -21.74 -12.05 -8.81
C GLU A 407 -20.47 -12.54 -8.11
N ILE A 408 -19.88 -11.74 -7.21
CA ILE A 408 -18.78 -12.19 -6.35
C ILE A 408 -19.19 -13.44 -5.56
N ARG A 409 -20.30 -13.38 -4.81
CA ARG A 409 -20.80 -14.54 -4.05
C ARG A 409 -21.08 -15.75 -4.93
N ALA A 410 -21.65 -15.54 -6.12
CA ALA A 410 -21.96 -16.62 -7.04
C ALA A 410 -20.70 -17.35 -7.54
N ARG A 411 -19.56 -16.66 -7.60
CA ARG A 411 -18.26 -17.25 -7.95
C ARG A 411 -17.66 -18.10 -6.83
N LYS A 412 -18.08 -17.93 -5.57
CA LYS A 412 -17.60 -18.71 -4.42
C LYS A 412 -16.07 -18.77 -4.32
N GLY A 413 -15.43 -17.61 -4.39
CA GLY A 413 -13.97 -17.50 -4.33
C GLY A 413 -13.24 -17.97 -5.60
N ALA A 414 -13.96 -18.35 -6.67
CA ALA A 414 -13.31 -18.59 -7.95
C ALA A 414 -12.60 -17.31 -8.43
N PRO A 415 -11.33 -17.42 -8.86
CA PRO A 415 -10.53 -16.26 -9.25
C PRO A 415 -11.16 -15.54 -10.44
N LEU A 416 -10.90 -14.24 -10.54
CA LEU A 416 -11.20 -13.50 -11.75
C LEU A 416 -10.33 -13.99 -12.91
N ALA A 417 -10.76 -13.67 -14.13
CA ALA A 417 -9.92 -13.88 -15.31
C ALA A 417 -8.61 -13.11 -15.13
N GLU A 418 -7.50 -13.74 -15.50
CA GLU A 418 -6.16 -13.17 -15.42
C GLU A 418 -5.77 -12.51 -16.76
N PRO A 419 -5.18 -11.31 -16.76
CA PRO A 419 -4.91 -10.47 -15.59
C PRO A 419 -6.19 -9.89 -14.98
N GLU A 420 -6.25 -9.75 -13.65
CA GLU A 420 -7.40 -9.15 -12.98
C GLU A 420 -7.69 -7.77 -13.58
N PRO A 421 -8.95 -7.50 -13.99
CA PRO A 421 -9.29 -6.28 -14.69
C PRO A 421 -9.20 -5.11 -13.72
N PHE A 422 -8.39 -4.10 -14.00
CA PHE A 422 -8.42 -2.84 -13.23
C PHE A 422 -9.57 -1.94 -13.71
N ASN A 423 -10.27 -1.26 -12.81
CA ASN A 423 -11.30 -0.31 -13.18
C ASN A 423 -10.74 1.12 -13.32
N PRO A 424 -10.56 1.65 -14.55
CA PRO A 424 -10.04 3.00 -14.76
C PRO A 424 -10.98 4.11 -14.25
N ALA A 425 -12.24 3.79 -13.91
CA ALA A 425 -13.13 4.77 -13.29
C ALA A 425 -12.59 5.27 -11.94
N VAL A 426 -11.84 4.45 -11.20
CA VAL A 426 -11.23 4.86 -9.92
C VAL A 426 -10.24 5.99 -10.13
N THR A 427 -9.29 5.82 -11.05
CA THR A 427 -8.28 6.85 -11.37
C THR A 427 -8.87 8.04 -12.08
N ALA A 428 -9.91 7.86 -12.91
CA ALA A 428 -10.63 8.98 -13.52
C ALA A 428 -11.22 9.93 -12.46
N GLN A 429 -11.87 9.39 -11.42
CA GLN A 429 -12.43 10.18 -10.31
C GLN A 429 -11.33 10.89 -9.50
N LEU A 430 -10.23 10.20 -9.24
CA LEU A 430 -9.07 10.75 -8.56
C LEU A 430 -8.45 11.91 -9.36
N VAL A 431 -8.14 11.70 -10.63
CA VAL A 431 -7.51 12.70 -11.52
C VAL A 431 -8.38 13.93 -11.66
N ALA A 432 -9.69 13.76 -11.87
CA ALA A 432 -10.63 14.87 -11.96
C ALA A 432 -10.61 15.70 -10.67
N TRP A 433 -10.71 15.03 -9.51
CA TRP A 433 -10.66 15.70 -8.21
C TRP A 433 -9.34 16.43 -7.94
N ILE A 434 -8.20 15.83 -8.32
CA ILE A 434 -6.88 16.46 -8.17
C ILE A 434 -6.83 17.75 -9.00
N LYS A 435 -7.26 17.70 -10.26
CA LYS A 435 -7.26 18.88 -11.14
C LYS A 435 -8.11 20.02 -10.58
N ASP A 436 -9.28 19.71 -10.03
CA ASP A 436 -10.14 20.70 -9.39
C ASP A 436 -9.52 21.26 -8.10
N THR A 437 -8.93 20.37 -7.29
CA THR A 437 -8.24 20.72 -6.05
C THR A 437 -7.03 21.63 -6.31
N MET A 438 -6.27 21.38 -7.37
CA MET A 438 -5.10 22.21 -7.71
C MET A 438 -5.49 23.59 -8.26
N LYS A 439 -6.69 23.76 -8.83
CA LYS A 439 -7.21 25.06 -9.29
C LYS A 439 -7.79 25.92 -8.16
N ALA A 440 -8.33 25.30 -7.12
CA ALA A 440 -8.91 26.03 -6.00
C ALA A 440 -7.82 26.81 -5.24
N PRO A 441 -8.16 27.92 -4.54
CA PRO A 441 -7.23 28.59 -3.65
C PRO A 441 -6.69 27.65 -2.57
N ALA A 442 -5.44 27.83 -2.16
CA ALA A 442 -4.91 27.16 -0.98
C ALA A 442 -5.78 27.51 0.23
N ALA A 443 -6.09 26.52 1.08
CA ALA A 443 -6.81 26.81 2.31
C ALA A 443 -5.91 27.66 3.22
N SER A 444 -6.43 28.78 3.70
CA SER A 444 -5.77 29.68 4.67
C SER A 444 -5.63 29.04 6.04
#